data_AF-A0AAD8YKX1-F1
#
_entry.id   AF-A0AAD8YKX1-F1
#
_cell.length_a   1.000
_cell.length_b   1.000
_cell.length_c   1.000
_cell.angle_alpha   90.00
_cell.angle_beta   90.00
_cell.angle_gamma   90.00
#
_symmetry.space_group_name_H-M   'P 1'
#
loop_
_entity.id
_entity.type
_entity.pdbx_description
1 polymer ?
#
loop_
_entity_poly.entity_id
_entity_poly.type
_entity_poly.pdbx_seq_one_letter_code
_entity_poly.pdbx_strand_id
1 'polypeptide(L)'
;MTAATALSQCKHRSFSISQAILYCFTLALVFVISLYAFVPPSVRQLRRDHAIHMKWRAGVVVAVASVGIAVYPWLFCEYEMHGDGNTWHRYIGVSASLNDTKLLQVMKAVLHAAVLYLGSFTFYWLHFYHYAGILQMEERRPRNSNTSSKLPLLPKPQYMLISVNTLWMKSTKESLESFLKDETYRWTILRNLFIAPISEEVIFRACIIAPLLSSHNDDDLLTLSPTQVCWIAPLFFGVAHLHHFYEQYRRLPLLQRSKQAISQLIVGLLFQLIYTTLFGAYASHLLIRTGSLLAVILVHIFCNYMGLPDVSFASPTSGLYCYRWLLWCAYFIGIALFIKGFGSSWLFPDESVLPSLLEGVTILS
;
A
#
# COMPACT_ATOMS: atom_id res chain seq x y z
N MET A 1 26.06 16.31 34.98
CA MET A 1 25.80 17.20 33.84
C MET A 1 26.28 16.50 32.57
N THR A 2 25.45 15.62 32.01
CA THR A 2 25.70 15.01 30.70
C THR A 2 25.07 15.93 29.66
N ALA A 3 25.93 16.57 28.86
CA ALA A 3 25.52 17.47 27.79
C ALA A 3 24.62 16.70 26.80
N ALA A 4 23.36 17.12 26.70
CA ALA A 4 22.50 16.74 25.59
C ALA A 4 23.14 17.31 24.32
N THR A 5 23.67 16.45 23.47
CA THR A 5 24.17 16.82 22.15
C THR A 5 22.99 17.28 21.30
N ALA A 6 22.83 18.60 21.16
CA ALA A 6 21.93 19.22 20.21
C ALA A 6 22.36 18.79 18.79
N LEU A 7 21.47 18.07 18.12
CA LEU A 7 21.63 17.61 16.73
C LEU A 7 21.20 18.73 15.79
N SER A 8 21.83 18.84 14.61
CA SER A 8 21.34 19.72 13.54
C SER A 8 19.88 19.36 13.23
N GLN A 9 18.99 20.33 13.29
CA GLN A 9 17.55 20.15 13.08
C GLN A 9 17.12 21.01 11.91
N CYS A 10 16.26 20.45 11.05
CA CYS A 10 15.45 21.29 10.19
C CYS A 10 14.53 22.11 11.10
N LYS A 11 14.87 23.38 11.32
CA LYS A 11 13.94 24.31 11.93
C LYS A 11 12.98 24.76 10.84
N HIS A 12 11.74 24.35 10.92
CA HIS A 12 10.74 24.72 9.91
C HIS A 12 10.56 26.24 9.92
N ARG A 13 10.60 26.86 8.74
CA ARG A 13 10.11 28.23 8.54
C ARG A 13 8.64 28.27 8.91
N SER A 14 8.14 29.41 9.37
CA SER A 14 6.68 29.58 9.46
C SER A 14 6.10 29.66 8.05
N PHE A 15 5.10 28.83 7.75
CA PHE A 15 4.34 28.84 6.51
C PHE A 15 2.90 28.41 6.76
N SER A 16 1.99 28.95 5.96
CA SER A 16 0.56 28.76 6.19
C SER A 16 0.04 27.41 5.69
N ILE A 17 -1.09 26.94 6.24
CA ILE A 17 -1.79 25.73 5.75
C ILE A 17 -2.08 25.85 4.24
N SER A 18 -2.47 27.04 3.77
CA SER A 18 -2.71 27.30 2.35
C SER A 18 -1.46 27.07 1.49
N GLN A 19 -0.29 27.51 1.96
CA GLN A 19 0.98 27.26 1.28
C GLN A 19 1.33 25.78 1.27
N ALA A 20 1.08 25.07 2.37
CA ALA A 20 1.28 23.62 2.47
C ALA A 20 0.39 22.84 1.48
N ILE A 21 -0.90 23.18 1.41
CA ILE A 21 -1.87 22.58 0.48
C ILE A 21 -1.46 22.85 -0.97
N LEU A 22 -1.06 24.09 -1.30
CA LEU A 22 -0.60 24.45 -2.64
C LEU A 22 0.64 23.66 -3.04
N TYR A 23 1.60 23.52 -2.12
CA TYR A 23 2.80 22.69 -2.33
C TYR A 23 2.43 21.22 -2.58
N CYS A 24 1.57 20.63 -1.74
CA CYS A 24 1.15 19.23 -1.86
C CYS A 24 0.42 18.97 -3.19
N PHE A 25 -0.48 19.88 -3.59
CA PHE A 25 -1.17 19.79 -4.87
C PHE A 25 -0.20 19.90 -6.05
N THR A 26 0.75 20.84 -5.97
CA THR A 26 1.78 21.04 -7.01
C THR A 26 2.65 19.80 -7.15
N LEU A 27 3.09 19.21 -6.03
CA LEU A 27 3.91 17.99 -6.04
C LEU A 27 3.16 16.81 -6.67
N ALA A 28 1.89 16.61 -6.28
CA ALA A 28 1.05 15.56 -6.86
C ALA A 28 0.82 15.78 -8.37
N LEU A 29 0.62 17.02 -8.81
CA LEU A 29 0.46 17.37 -10.22
C LEU A 29 1.76 17.14 -11.00
N VAL A 30 2.90 17.59 -10.48
CA VAL A 30 4.22 17.38 -11.09
C VAL A 30 4.51 15.88 -11.22
N PHE A 31 4.20 15.09 -10.19
CA PHE A 31 4.32 13.64 -10.24
C PHE A 31 3.52 13.04 -11.41
N VAL A 32 2.25 13.40 -11.58
CA VAL A 32 1.42 12.88 -12.68
C VAL A 32 1.89 13.39 -14.04
N ILE A 33 2.17 14.69 -14.17
CA ILE A 33 2.60 15.31 -15.44
C ILE A 33 3.94 14.73 -15.90
N SER A 34 4.87 14.46 -14.97
CA SER A 34 6.19 13.89 -15.27
C SER A 34 6.11 12.62 -16.12
N LEU A 35 5.09 11.78 -15.87
CA LEU A 35 4.85 10.52 -16.58
C LEU A 35 4.48 10.72 -18.06
N TYR A 36 4.01 11.92 -18.43
CA TYR A 36 3.64 12.28 -19.79
C TYR A 36 4.68 13.18 -20.46
N ALA A 37 5.34 14.03 -19.67
CA ALA A 37 6.34 14.98 -20.14
C ALA A 37 7.70 14.31 -20.40
N PHE A 38 8.16 13.45 -19.48
CA PHE A 38 9.51 12.87 -19.55
C PHE A 38 9.56 11.47 -20.15
N VAL A 39 8.41 10.81 -20.37
CA VAL A 39 8.36 9.55 -21.11
C VAL A 39 8.24 9.86 -22.62
N PRO A 40 9.21 9.40 -23.45
CA PRO A 40 9.21 9.71 -24.88
C PRO A 40 7.90 9.31 -25.58
N PRO A 41 7.40 10.09 -26.57
CA PRO A 41 6.18 9.77 -27.28
C PRO A 41 6.17 8.37 -27.92
N SER A 42 7.30 7.93 -28.47
CA SER A 42 7.48 6.59 -29.04
C SER A 42 7.22 5.47 -28.02
N VAL A 43 7.60 5.70 -26.76
CA VAL A 43 7.38 4.76 -25.66
C VAL A 43 5.93 4.84 -25.15
N ARG A 44 5.33 6.04 -25.11
CA ARG A 44 3.94 6.23 -24.66
C ARG A 44 2.90 5.58 -25.59
N GLN A 45 3.25 5.36 -26.85
CA GLN A 45 2.41 4.63 -27.81
C GLN A 45 2.38 3.13 -27.55
N LEU A 46 3.40 2.58 -26.85
CA LEU A 46 3.42 1.18 -26.47
C LEU A 46 2.34 0.90 -25.41
N ARG A 47 1.89 -0.36 -25.35
CA ARG A 47 1.02 -0.83 -24.27
C ARG A 47 1.66 -0.52 -22.92
N ARG A 48 0.83 -0.17 -21.92
CA ARG A 48 1.30 0.23 -20.57
C ARG A 48 2.09 -0.88 -19.87
N ASP A 49 1.79 -2.13 -20.20
CA ASP A 49 2.47 -3.32 -19.66
C ASP A 49 3.67 -3.75 -20.51
N HIS A 50 4.08 -2.96 -21.52
CA HIS A 50 5.31 -3.25 -22.25
C HIS A 50 6.53 -2.92 -21.38
N ALA A 51 7.53 -3.82 -21.32
CA ALA A 51 8.70 -3.69 -20.45
C ALA A 51 9.43 -2.34 -20.57
N ILE A 52 9.68 -1.89 -21.80
CA ILE A 52 10.31 -0.57 -22.06
C ILE A 52 9.49 0.59 -21.46
N HIS A 53 8.16 0.54 -21.60
CA HIS A 53 7.29 1.58 -21.06
C HIS A 53 7.33 1.58 -19.51
N MET A 54 7.33 0.38 -18.90
CA MET A 54 7.46 0.25 -17.45
C MET A 54 8.80 0.78 -16.92
N LYS A 55 9.93 0.46 -17.59
CA LYS A 55 11.27 0.96 -17.24
C LYS A 55 11.36 2.49 -17.28
N TRP A 56 10.88 3.10 -18.36
CA TRP A 56 10.88 4.57 -18.48
C TRP A 56 10.06 5.25 -17.39
N ARG A 57 8.84 4.76 -17.14
CA ARG A 57 8.00 5.29 -16.07
C ARG A 57 8.65 5.09 -14.71
N ALA A 58 9.25 3.94 -14.45
CA ALA A 58 9.99 3.68 -13.21
C ALA A 58 11.13 4.68 -13.01
N GLY A 59 11.95 4.93 -14.03
CA GLY A 59 13.04 5.90 -13.96
C GLY A 59 12.56 7.33 -13.67
N VAL A 60 11.52 7.77 -14.38
CA VAL A 60 10.91 9.10 -14.16
C VAL A 60 10.37 9.23 -12.73
N VAL A 61 9.63 8.22 -12.27
CA VAL A 61 9.02 8.22 -10.93
C VAL A 61 10.06 8.24 -9.82
N VAL A 62 11.14 7.47 -9.95
CA VAL A 62 12.26 7.48 -9.00
C VAL A 62 12.94 8.85 -9.00
N ALA A 63 13.19 9.43 -10.17
CA ALA A 63 13.81 10.75 -10.27
C ALA A 63 12.95 11.85 -9.60
N VAL A 64 11.64 11.86 -9.85
CA VAL A 64 10.71 12.80 -9.20
C VAL A 64 10.64 12.57 -7.70
N ALA A 65 10.65 11.32 -7.24
CA ALA A 65 10.72 10.99 -5.81
C ALA A 65 11.99 11.54 -5.15
N SER A 66 13.16 11.38 -5.77
CA SER A 66 14.42 11.94 -5.27
C SER A 66 14.41 13.46 -5.23
N VAL A 67 13.85 14.13 -6.24
CA VAL A 67 13.69 15.59 -6.25
C VAL A 67 12.72 16.04 -5.16
N GLY A 68 11.58 15.35 -4.99
CA GLY A 68 10.60 15.67 -3.96
C GLY A 68 11.18 15.61 -2.54
N ILE A 69 12.05 14.63 -2.27
CA ILE A 69 12.82 14.56 -1.03
C ILE A 69 13.68 15.81 -0.90
N ALA A 70 14.51 16.16 -1.89
CA ALA A 70 15.43 17.30 -1.76
C ALA A 70 14.72 18.67 -1.66
N VAL A 71 13.57 18.84 -2.31
CA VAL A 71 12.85 20.12 -2.40
C VAL A 71 12.23 20.54 -1.07
N TYR A 72 11.69 19.59 -0.28
CA TYR A 72 11.02 19.95 0.97
C TYR A 72 11.96 20.67 1.96
N PRO A 73 13.15 20.12 2.30
CA PRO A 73 14.06 20.82 3.20
C PRO A 73 14.54 22.15 2.63
N TRP A 74 14.73 22.22 1.32
CA TRP A 74 15.17 23.44 0.65
C TRP A 74 14.15 24.58 0.75
N LEU A 75 12.86 24.27 0.67
CA LEU A 75 11.79 25.26 0.76
C LEU A 75 11.42 25.63 2.21
N PHE A 76 11.35 24.63 3.09
CA PHE A 76 10.69 24.75 4.37
C PHE A 76 11.63 24.71 5.58
N CYS A 77 12.90 24.36 5.43
CA CYS A 77 13.86 24.33 6.53
C CYS A 77 14.81 25.54 6.52
N GLU A 78 15.09 26.07 7.70
CA GLU A 78 16.30 26.85 7.97
C GLU A 78 17.42 25.92 8.43
N TYR A 79 18.57 26.00 7.76
CA TYR A 79 19.77 25.27 8.15
C TYR A 79 20.59 26.11 9.13
N GLU A 80 20.61 25.74 10.41
CA GLU A 80 21.57 26.28 11.36
C GLU A 80 22.91 25.53 11.23
N MET A 81 24.00 26.26 10.95
CA MET A 81 25.36 25.73 10.72
C MET A 81 26.08 25.37 12.05
N HIS A 82 25.40 24.69 12.96
CA HIS A 82 25.98 24.22 14.22
C HIS A 82 25.78 22.71 14.39
N GLY A 83 26.85 21.95 14.10
CA GLY A 83 26.97 20.55 14.48
C GLY A 83 27.08 19.57 13.32
N ASP A 84 27.99 18.62 13.49
CA ASP A 84 28.38 17.58 12.53
C ASP A 84 27.34 16.43 12.55
N GLY A 85 26.36 16.46 11.66
CA GLY A 85 25.40 15.36 11.51
C GLY A 85 24.27 15.63 10.51
N ASN A 86 24.17 14.86 9.43
CA ASN A 86 23.11 14.97 8.42
C ASN A 86 21.78 14.34 8.92
N THR A 87 20.82 15.14 9.38
CA THR A 87 19.50 14.67 9.88
C THR A 87 18.35 14.80 8.89
N TRP A 88 18.62 15.20 7.63
CA TRP A 88 17.61 15.38 6.58
C TRP A 88 16.70 14.16 6.39
N HIS A 89 17.18 12.95 6.69
CA HIS A 89 16.42 11.72 6.50
C HIS A 89 15.30 11.51 7.54
N ARG A 90 15.25 12.29 8.63
CA ARG A 90 14.28 12.07 9.73
C ARG A 90 12.85 12.49 9.39
N TYR A 91 12.65 13.60 8.67
CA TYR A 91 11.30 14.07 8.33
C TYR A 91 10.59 13.12 7.34
N ILE A 92 11.35 12.41 6.50
CA ILE A 92 10.81 11.36 5.63
C ILE A 92 10.56 10.05 6.38
N GLY A 93 10.77 9.98 7.70
CA GLY A 93 10.60 8.75 8.47
C GLY A 93 11.64 7.67 8.13
N VAL A 94 12.81 8.07 7.62
CA VAL A 94 13.96 7.19 7.46
C VAL A 94 14.83 7.35 8.71
N SER A 95 15.34 6.25 9.24
CA SER A 95 16.29 6.29 10.35
C SER A 95 17.62 5.71 9.92
N ALA A 96 18.73 6.38 10.26
CA ALA A 96 20.08 5.94 9.93
C ALA A 96 20.49 4.59 10.56
N SER A 97 19.77 4.12 11.59
CA SER A 97 20.01 2.81 12.22
C SER A 97 18.69 2.10 12.52
N LEU A 98 18.58 0.86 12.05
CA LEU A 98 17.47 -0.05 12.30
C LEU A 98 17.82 -0.87 13.55
N ASN A 99 17.27 -0.48 14.70
CA ASN A 99 17.40 -1.23 15.95
C ASN A 99 16.23 -2.23 16.10
N ASP A 100 16.37 -3.17 17.03
CA ASP A 100 15.38 -4.24 17.26
C ASP A 100 13.98 -3.70 17.56
N THR A 101 13.87 -2.58 18.27
CA THR A 101 12.57 -1.97 18.60
C THR A 101 11.87 -1.40 17.38
N LYS A 102 12.59 -0.75 16.45
CA LYS A 102 12.01 -0.26 15.19
C LYS A 102 11.65 -1.40 14.25
N LEU A 103 12.48 -2.44 14.19
CA LEU A 103 12.14 -3.63 13.40
C LEU A 103 10.86 -4.29 13.93
N LEU A 104 10.74 -4.42 15.25
CA LEU A 104 9.51 -4.90 15.88
C LEU A 104 8.30 -4.02 15.53
N GLN A 105 8.46 -2.69 15.52
CA GLN A 105 7.39 -1.77 15.13
C GLN A 105 6.95 -1.94 13.67
N VAL A 106 7.91 -2.15 12.77
CA VAL A 106 7.64 -2.49 11.36
C VAL A 106 6.86 -3.79 11.26
N MET A 107 7.28 -4.84 11.98
CA MET A 107 6.58 -6.13 12.00
C MET A 107 5.16 -6.01 12.55
N LYS A 108 4.95 -5.21 13.60
CA LYS A 108 3.61 -4.92 14.15
C LYS A 108 2.71 -4.21 13.14
N ALA A 109 3.24 -3.26 12.36
CA ALA A 109 2.47 -2.59 11.32
C ALA A 109 2.04 -3.54 10.19
N VAL A 110 2.94 -4.42 9.75
CA VAL A 110 2.62 -5.46 8.75
C VAL A 110 1.61 -6.46 9.32
N LEU A 111 1.77 -6.88 10.59
CA LEU A 111 0.80 -7.74 11.27
C LEU A 111 -0.58 -7.10 11.35
N HIS A 112 -0.66 -5.82 11.71
CA HIS A 112 -1.91 -5.07 11.74
C HIS A 112 -2.59 -5.08 10.36
N ALA A 113 -1.84 -4.82 9.28
CA ALA A 113 -2.37 -4.93 7.93
C ALA A 113 -2.83 -6.37 7.61
N ALA A 114 -2.08 -7.39 8.02
CA ALA A 114 -2.42 -8.79 7.79
C ALA A 114 -3.74 -9.22 8.46
N VAL A 115 -4.09 -8.64 9.60
CA VAL A 115 -5.37 -8.90 10.30
C VAL A 115 -6.57 -8.56 9.41
N LEU A 116 -6.49 -7.50 8.60
CA LEU A 116 -7.54 -7.14 7.65
C LEU A 116 -7.81 -8.27 6.63
N TYR A 117 -6.79 -9.06 6.30
CA TYR A 117 -6.84 -10.15 5.32
C TYR A 117 -7.20 -11.51 5.93
N LEU A 118 -7.70 -11.55 7.17
CA LEU A 118 -8.14 -12.80 7.82
C LEU A 118 -9.12 -13.62 6.96
N GLY A 119 -10.06 -12.96 6.28
CA GLY A 119 -10.99 -13.62 5.37
C GLY A 119 -10.28 -14.24 4.16
N SER A 120 -9.30 -13.55 3.57
CA SER A 120 -8.51 -14.06 2.44
C SER A 120 -7.64 -15.25 2.83
N PHE A 121 -6.99 -15.20 4.01
CA PHE A 121 -6.25 -16.36 4.53
C PHE A 121 -7.18 -17.56 4.76
N THR A 122 -8.36 -17.31 5.32
CA THR A 122 -9.39 -18.34 5.53
C THR A 122 -9.86 -18.93 4.21
N PHE A 123 -10.03 -18.10 3.17
CA PHE A 123 -10.38 -18.54 1.82
C PHE A 123 -9.35 -19.49 1.24
N TYR A 124 -8.07 -19.12 1.25
CA TYR A 124 -7.01 -20.00 0.73
C TYR A 124 -6.89 -21.30 1.53
N TRP A 125 -7.00 -21.22 2.86
CA TRP A 125 -7.00 -22.40 3.71
C TRP A 125 -8.15 -23.36 3.37
N LEU A 126 -9.38 -22.83 3.25
CA LEU A 126 -10.55 -23.62 2.88
C LEU A 126 -10.44 -24.16 1.45
N HIS A 127 -9.80 -23.44 0.54
CA HIS A 127 -9.54 -23.92 -0.81
C HIS A 127 -8.61 -25.13 -0.80
N PHE A 128 -7.50 -25.07 -0.05
CA PHE A 128 -6.62 -26.23 0.11
C PHE A 128 -7.33 -27.41 0.77
N TYR A 129 -8.10 -27.13 1.82
CA TYR A 129 -8.86 -28.14 2.57
C TYR A 129 -9.93 -28.82 1.70
N HIS A 130 -10.71 -28.04 0.93
CA HIS A 130 -11.77 -28.56 0.08
C HIS A 130 -11.20 -29.41 -1.07
N TYR A 131 -10.12 -28.94 -1.71
CA TYR A 131 -9.44 -29.68 -2.76
C TYR A 131 -8.84 -31.00 -2.25
N ALA A 132 -8.25 -31.00 -1.05
CA ALA A 132 -7.76 -32.23 -0.41
C ALA A 132 -8.89 -33.24 -0.14
N GLY A 133 -10.06 -32.76 0.28
CA GLY A 133 -11.25 -33.59 0.47
C GLY A 133 -11.75 -34.24 -0.82
N ILE A 134 -11.73 -33.50 -1.93
CA ILE A 134 -12.10 -34.01 -3.27
C ILE A 134 -11.14 -35.10 -3.70
N LEU A 135 -9.83 -34.87 -3.63
CA LEU A 135 -8.81 -35.88 -4.01
C LEU A 135 -9.00 -37.19 -3.25
N GLN A 136 -9.21 -37.11 -1.94
CA GLN A 136 -9.43 -38.30 -1.11
C GLN A 136 -10.74 -39.02 -1.44
N MET A 137 -11.79 -38.27 -1.77
CA MET A 137 -13.07 -38.83 -2.17
C MET A 137 -12.96 -39.57 -3.51
N GLU A 138 -12.27 -38.96 -4.49
CA GLU A 138 -12.06 -39.54 -5.82
C GLU A 138 -11.27 -40.85 -5.75
N GLU A 139 -10.21 -40.90 -4.94
CA GLU A 139 -9.41 -42.12 -4.76
C GLU A 139 -10.20 -43.26 -4.09
N ARG A 140 -11.12 -42.92 -3.17
CA ARG A 140 -11.99 -43.89 -2.50
C ARG A 140 -13.14 -44.40 -3.36
N ARG A 141 -13.46 -43.73 -4.48
CA ARG A 141 -14.63 -44.06 -5.28
C ARG A 141 -14.37 -45.38 -6.05
N PRO A 142 -15.16 -46.44 -5.80
CA PRO A 142 -15.06 -47.67 -6.58
C PRO A 142 -15.36 -47.38 -8.06
N ARG A 143 -14.55 -47.92 -8.98
CA ARG A 143 -14.74 -47.74 -10.44
C ARG A 143 -16.13 -48.11 -10.95
N ASN A 144 -16.89 -48.94 -10.22
CA ASN A 144 -18.20 -49.47 -10.63
C ASN A 144 -19.38 -49.07 -9.72
N SER A 145 -19.28 -48.06 -8.84
CA SER A 145 -20.41 -47.67 -7.97
C SER A 145 -20.95 -46.26 -8.24
N ASN A 146 -22.27 -46.16 -8.44
CA ASN A 146 -23.04 -44.92 -8.55
C ASN A 146 -23.34 -44.27 -7.18
N THR A 147 -22.78 -44.79 -6.09
CA THR A 147 -22.95 -44.22 -4.75
C THR A 147 -22.23 -42.87 -4.63
N SER A 148 -23.01 -41.83 -4.31
CA SER A 148 -22.48 -40.51 -3.96
C SER A 148 -21.68 -40.62 -2.65
N SER A 149 -20.36 -40.68 -2.75
CA SER A 149 -19.47 -40.62 -1.60
C SER A 149 -19.50 -39.21 -1.02
N LYS A 150 -19.83 -39.07 0.27
CA LYS A 150 -19.78 -37.77 0.96
C LYS A 150 -18.33 -37.30 1.10
N LEU A 151 -18.12 -35.99 1.02
CA LEU A 151 -16.81 -35.37 1.28
C LEU A 151 -16.34 -35.71 2.70
N PRO A 152 -15.08 -36.11 2.92
CA PRO A 152 -14.58 -36.40 4.26
C PRO A 152 -14.61 -35.14 5.14
N LEU A 153 -15.01 -35.30 6.40
CA LEU A 153 -15.03 -34.20 7.38
C LEU A 153 -13.62 -33.70 7.71
N LEU A 154 -12.60 -34.56 7.67
CA LEU A 154 -11.20 -34.20 7.84
C LEU A 154 -10.38 -34.98 6.81
N PRO A 155 -9.84 -34.30 5.77
CA PRO A 155 -8.90 -34.92 4.84
C PRO A 155 -7.66 -35.44 5.57
N LYS A 156 -7.12 -36.59 5.14
CA LYS A 156 -5.84 -37.08 5.69
C LYS A 156 -4.71 -36.10 5.38
N PRO A 157 -3.69 -35.97 6.25
CA PRO A 157 -2.58 -35.04 6.04
C PRO A 157 -1.90 -35.17 4.67
N GLN A 158 -1.77 -36.39 4.13
CA GLN A 158 -1.19 -36.64 2.81
C GLN A 158 -1.89 -35.86 1.68
N TYR A 159 -3.23 -35.77 1.70
CA TYR A 159 -3.98 -35.03 0.69
C TYR A 159 -3.90 -33.52 0.91
N MET A 160 -3.77 -33.07 2.15
CA MET A 160 -3.50 -31.67 2.46
C MET A 160 -2.15 -31.24 1.88
N LEU A 161 -1.09 -32.05 2.06
CA LEU A 161 0.23 -31.80 1.47
C LEU A 161 0.16 -31.78 -0.07
N ILE A 162 -0.53 -32.74 -0.70
CA ILE A 162 -0.71 -32.76 -2.16
C ILE A 162 -1.45 -31.51 -2.63
N SER A 163 -2.49 -31.10 -1.90
CA SER A 163 -3.29 -29.91 -2.19
C SER A 163 -2.46 -28.63 -2.14
N VAL A 164 -1.72 -28.40 -1.04
CA VAL A 164 -0.82 -27.24 -0.91
C VAL A 164 0.26 -27.26 -1.98
N ASN A 165 0.85 -28.42 -2.26
CA ASN A 165 1.87 -28.53 -3.29
C ASN A 165 1.32 -28.19 -4.69
N THR A 166 0.12 -28.65 -5.00
CA THR A 166 -0.50 -28.47 -6.32
C THR A 166 -1.02 -27.06 -6.52
N LEU A 167 -1.72 -26.50 -5.53
CA LEU A 167 -2.41 -25.22 -5.65
C LEU A 167 -1.51 -24.02 -5.36
N TRP A 168 -0.50 -24.17 -4.49
CA TRP A 168 0.38 -23.07 -4.09
C TRP A 168 1.81 -23.25 -4.57
N MET A 169 2.49 -24.35 -4.22
CA MET A 169 3.92 -24.51 -4.55
C MET A 169 4.17 -24.56 -6.06
N LYS A 170 3.35 -25.31 -6.81
CA LYS A 170 3.47 -25.40 -8.27
C LYS A 170 3.25 -24.04 -8.92
N SER A 171 2.17 -23.34 -8.56
CA SER A 171 1.88 -21.98 -9.07
C SER A 171 3.00 -20.99 -8.74
N THR A 172 3.57 -21.08 -7.53
CA THR A 172 4.71 -20.25 -7.10
C THR A 172 5.96 -20.54 -7.93
N LYS A 173 6.25 -21.82 -8.21
CA LYS A 173 7.37 -22.22 -9.07
C LYS A 173 7.18 -21.71 -10.50
N GLU A 174 5.98 -21.85 -11.07
CA GLU A 174 5.64 -21.35 -12.42
C GLU A 174 5.76 -19.82 -12.50
N SER A 175 5.33 -19.10 -11.45
CA SER A 175 5.51 -17.65 -11.32
C SER A 175 6.99 -17.27 -11.25
N LEU A 176 7.80 -17.98 -10.47
CA LEU A 176 9.24 -17.75 -10.39
C LEU A 176 9.95 -18.02 -11.72
N GLU A 177 9.61 -19.11 -12.40
CA GLU A 177 10.14 -19.41 -13.73
C GLU A 177 9.77 -18.32 -14.74
N SER A 178 8.53 -17.84 -14.70
CA SER A 178 8.06 -16.72 -15.52
C SER A 178 8.81 -15.43 -15.20
N PHE A 179 9.10 -15.16 -13.92
CA PHE A 179 9.91 -14.02 -13.49
C PHE A 179 11.35 -14.07 -14.01
N LEU A 180 11.94 -15.26 -14.11
CA LEU A 180 13.30 -15.42 -14.61
C LEU A 180 13.35 -15.34 -16.15
N LYS A 181 12.36 -15.92 -16.84
CA LYS A 181 12.36 -16.09 -18.30
C LYS A 181 11.68 -14.94 -19.07
N ASP A 182 10.56 -14.43 -18.57
CA ASP A 182 9.77 -13.39 -19.22
C ASP A 182 10.07 -12.01 -18.62
N GLU A 183 10.70 -11.16 -19.42
CA GLU A 183 11.02 -9.79 -19.03
C GLU A 183 9.78 -8.95 -18.70
N THR A 184 8.69 -9.09 -19.45
CA THR A 184 7.46 -8.32 -19.24
C THR A 184 6.82 -8.70 -17.92
N TYR A 185 6.74 -10.01 -17.63
CA TYR A 185 6.26 -10.51 -16.35
C TYR A 185 7.13 -10.01 -15.19
N ARG A 186 8.47 -10.12 -15.32
CA ARG A 186 9.43 -9.64 -14.32
C ARG A 186 9.23 -8.16 -13.97
N TRP A 187 9.17 -7.30 -14.98
CA TRP A 187 8.98 -5.86 -14.76
C TRP A 187 7.59 -5.52 -14.23
N THR A 188 6.57 -6.31 -14.56
CA THR A 188 5.23 -6.15 -13.99
C THR A 188 5.24 -6.41 -12.48
N ILE A 189 5.88 -7.51 -12.04
CA ILE A 189 6.04 -7.84 -10.62
C ILE A 189 6.87 -6.77 -9.89
N LEU A 190 8.02 -6.39 -10.44
CA LEU A 190 8.89 -5.35 -9.85
C LEU A 190 8.16 -4.01 -9.72
N ARG A 191 7.40 -3.61 -10.75
CA ARG A 191 6.58 -2.40 -10.74
C ARG A 191 5.55 -2.44 -9.63
N ASN A 192 4.73 -3.50 -9.58
CA ASN A 192 3.57 -3.58 -8.70
C ASN A 192 3.95 -3.79 -7.23
N LEU A 193 5.02 -4.54 -6.95
CA LEU A 193 5.42 -4.90 -5.59
C LEU A 193 6.55 -4.05 -5.02
N PHE A 194 7.30 -3.29 -5.82
CA PHE A 194 8.43 -2.52 -5.28
C PHE A 194 8.44 -1.09 -5.77
N ILE A 195 8.56 -0.86 -7.08
CA ILE A 195 8.80 0.48 -7.64
C ILE A 195 7.62 1.41 -7.32
N ALA A 196 6.38 0.99 -7.61
CA ALA A 196 5.20 1.80 -7.34
C ALA A 196 5.00 2.03 -5.83
N PRO A 197 4.95 1.00 -4.95
CA PRO A 197 4.84 1.21 -3.51
C PRO A 197 5.91 2.15 -2.94
N ILE A 198 7.19 1.93 -3.24
CA ILE A 198 8.29 2.75 -2.71
C ILE A 198 8.12 4.21 -3.12
N SER A 199 7.92 4.45 -4.42
CA SER A 199 7.84 5.81 -4.94
C SER A 199 6.58 6.56 -4.50
N GLU A 200 5.44 5.87 -4.44
CA GLU A 200 4.17 6.44 -4.00
C GLU A 200 4.19 6.78 -2.51
N GLU A 201 4.78 5.94 -1.66
CA GLU A 201 4.93 6.27 -0.23
C GLU A 201 5.95 7.40 -0.01
N VAL A 202 7.04 7.46 -0.79
CA VAL A 202 7.98 8.59 -0.72
C VAL A 202 7.28 9.90 -1.09
N ILE A 203 6.60 9.96 -2.24
CA ILE A 203 5.96 11.21 -2.69
C ILE A 203 4.78 11.57 -1.80
N PHE A 204 3.83 10.66 -1.61
CA PHE A 204 2.54 11.03 -1.03
C PHE A 204 2.49 10.93 0.48
N ARG A 205 3.46 10.29 1.13
CA ARG A 205 3.54 10.23 2.61
C ARG A 205 4.74 11.05 3.06
N ALA A 206 5.95 10.66 2.66
CA ALA A 206 7.15 11.32 3.16
C ALA A 206 7.24 12.81 2.78
N CYS A 207 6.87 13.17 1.54
CA CYS A 207 6.99 14.55 1.06
C CYS A 207 5.72 15.40 1.30
N ILE A 208 4.56 14.81 1.57
CA ILE A 208 3.30 15.54 1.77
C ILE A 208 2.94 15.70 3.26
N ILE A 209 3.16 14.67 4.09
CA ILE A 209 2.71 14.68 5.48
C ILE A 209 3.50 15.70 6.32
N ALA A 210 4.81 15.76 6.16
CA ALA A 210 5.65 16.68 6.92
C ALA A 210 5.26 18.16 6.73
N PRO A 211 5.10 18.70 5.50
CA PRO A 211 4.63 20.06 5.33
C PRO A 211 3.23 20.31 5.90
N LEU A 212 2.31 19.34 5.82
CA LEU A 212 0.97 19.50 6.41
C LEU A 212 1.03 19.57 7.95
N LEU A 213 1.84 18.74 8.60
CA LEU A 213 2.03 18.75 10.05
C LEU A 213 2.73 20.01 10.56
N SER A 214 3.69 20.53 9.80
CA SER A 214 4.48 21.71 10.18
C SER A 214 3.83 23.05 9.82
N SER A 215 2.66 23.03 9.18
CA SER A 215 1.94 24.24 8.75
C SER A 215 1.03 24.80 9.84
N HIS A 216 0.87 26.13 9.85
CA HIS A 216 0.06 26.88 10.82
C HIS A 216 -0.99 27.73 10.09
N ASN A 217 -2.09 28.10 10.73
CA ASN A 217 -3.01 29.09 10.15
C ASN A 217 -2.41 30.50 10.21
N ASP A 218 -2.93 31.42 9.40
CA ASP A 218 -2.41 32.80 9.27
C ASP A 218 -2.40 33.60 10.58
N ASP A 219 -3.20 33.18 11.58
CA ASP A 219 -3.21 33.77 12.94
C ASP A 219 -2.26 33.06 13.93
N ASP A 220 -1.42 32.11 13.49
CA ASP A 220 -0.50 31.26 14.27
C ASP A 220 -1.14 30.45 15.43
N LEU A 221 -2.47 30.47 15.55
CA LEU A 221 -3.23 29.89 16.66
C LEU A 221 -3.69 28.43 16.44
N LEU A 222 -3.64 27.93 15.21
CA LEU A 222 -4.25 26.65 14.82
C LEU A 222 -3.33 25.85 13.89
N THR A 223 -2.96 24.64 14.31
CA THR A 223 -2.25 23.64 13.49
C THR A 223 -3.17 22.49 13.10
N LEU A 224 -2.83 21.77 12.03
CA LEU A 224 -3.55 20.54 11.67
C LEU A 224 -3.20 19.44 12.67
N SER A 225 -4.22 18.85 13.29
CA SER A 225 -4.01 17.68 14.14
C SER A 225 -3.51 16.48 13.29
N PRO A 226 -2.73 15.56 13.89
CA PRO A 226 -2.26 14.36 13.19
C PRO A 226 -3.38 13.56 12.52
N THR A 227 -4.55 13.48 13.16
CA THR A 227 -5.75 12.81 12.62
C THR A 227 -6.30 13.53 11.40
N GLN A 228 -6.35 14.87 11.38
CA GLN A 228 -6.77 15.62 10.20
C GLN A 228 -5.82 15.40 9.03
N VAL A 229 -4.51 15.41 9.27
CA VAL A 229 -3.51 15.15 8.22
C VAL A 229 -3.67 13.75 7.64
N CYS A 230 -4.01 12.74 8.46
CA CYS A 230 -4.30 11.38 7.98
C CYS A 230 -5.40 11.35 6.91
N TRP A 231 -6.41 12.22 7.01
CA TRP A 231 -7.53 12.26 6.05
C TRP A 231 -7.33 13.22 4.89
N ILE A 232 -6.52 14.28 5.08
CA ILE A 232 -6.24 15.28 4.04
C ILE A 232 -5.19 14.77 3.04
N ALA A 233 -4.07 14.24 3.51
CA ALA A 233 -2.95 13.81 2.66
C ALA A 233 -3.36 12.82 1.54
N PRO A 234 -4.21 11.81 1.79
CA PRO A 234 -4.64 10.85 0.77
C PRO A 234 -5.47 11.45 -0.36
N LEU A 235 -6.08 12.62 -0.17
CA LEU A 235 -6.88 13.26 -1.22
C LEU A 235 -5.99 13.65 -2.42
N PHE A 236 -4.75 14.09 -2.17
CA PHE A 236 -3.78 14.38 -3.23
C PHE A 236 -3.39 13.10 -4.00
N PHE A 237 -3.25 11.97 -3.29
CA PHE A 237 -3.01 10.66 -3.89
C PHE A 237 -4.21 10.17 -4.72
N GLY A 238 -5.43 10.30 -4.19
CA GLY A 238 -6.66 9.93 -4.89
C GLY A 238 -6.89 10.74 -6.17
N VAL A 239 -6.68 12.07 -6.11
CA VAL A 239 -6.77 12.95 -7.28
C VAL A 239 -5.71 12.59 -8.34
N ALA A 240 -4.50 12.26 -7.93
CA ALA A 240 -3.45 11.82 -8.85
C ALA A 240 -3.86 10.59 -9.67
N HIS A 241 -4.77 9.74 -9.16
CA HIS A 241 -5.27 8.56 -9.86
C HIS A 241 -6.36 8.85 -10.91
N LEU A 242 -6.95 10.04 -10.95
CA LEU A 242 -7.95 10.42 -11.95
C LEU A 242 -7.42 10.29 -13.40
N HIS A 243 -6.09 10.39 -13.59
CA HIS A 243 -5.48 10.19 -14.90
C HIS A 243 -5.71 8.79 -15.47
N HIS A 244 -5.88 7.77 -14.63
CA HIS A 244 -6.19 6.41 -15.07
C HIS A 244 -7.56 6.31 -15.71
N PHE A 245 -8.57 6.94 -15.09
CA PHE A 245 -9.91 7.03 -15.66
C PHE A 245 -9.87 7.76 -17.00
N TYR A 246 -9.17 8.89 -17.08
CA TYR A 246 -8.99 9.62 -18.33
C TYR A 246 -8.33 8.76 -19.43
N GLU A 247 -7.31 7.97 -19.07
CA GLU A 247 -6.63 7.05 -19.98
C GLU A 247 -7.52 5.89 -20.44
N GLN A 248 -8.37 5.35 -19.57
CA GLN A 248 -9.35 4.32 -19.94
C GLN A 248 -10.44 4.90 -20.85
N TYR A 249 -10.98 6.06 -20.50
CA TYR A 249 -12.00 6.75 -21.28
C TYR A 249 -11.51 7.13 -22.70
N ARG A 250 -10.29 7.67 -22.83
CA ARG A 250 -9.74 8.05 -24.15
C ARG A 250 -9.49 6.85 -25.06
N ARG A 251 -9.22 5.67 -24.49
CA ARG A 251 -8.93 4.43 -25.24
C ARG A 251 -10.19 3.69 -25.71
N LEU A 252 -11.36 4.00 -25.14
CA LEU A 252 -12.62 3.44 -25.61
C LEU A 252 -12.93 3.92 -27.04
N PRO A 253 -13.12 2.99 -28.00
CA PRO A 253 -13.58 3.31 -29.35
C PRO A 253 -14.90 4.09 -29.30
N LEU A 254 -15.09 5.07 -30.20
CA LEU A 254 -16.27 5.93 -30.22
C LEU A 254 -17.59 5.14 -30.27
N LEU A 255 -17.62 4.04 -31.03
CA LEU A 255 -18.77 3.14 -31.16
C LEU A 255 -19.10 2.36 -29.89
N GLN A 256 -18.13 2.21 -28.97
CA GLN A 256 -18.29 1.49 -27.71
C GLN A 256 -18.55 2.41 -26.51
N ARG A 257 -18.63 3.74 -26.73
CA ARG A 257 -18.97 4.73 -25.70
C ARG A 257 -20.48 4.76 -25.42
N SER A 258 -21.02 3.64 -24.98
CA SER A 258 -22.39 3.57 -24.49
C SER A 258 -22.52 4.17 -23.08
N LYS A 259 -23.74 4.57 -22.70
CA LYS A 259 -24.03 5.02 -21.32
C LYS A 259 -23.60 3.96 -20.29
N GLN A 260 -23.76 2.68 -20.61
CA GLN A 260 -23.39 1.57 -19.73
C GLN A 260 -21.86 1.47 -19.56
N ALA A 261 -21.08 1.56 -20.64
CA ALA A 261 -19.62 1.52 -20.57
C ALA A 261 -19.06 2.69 -19.75
N ILE A 262 -19.60 3.89 -19.93
CA ILE A 262 -19.21 5.07 -19.16
C ILE A 262 -19.59 4.91 -17.68
N SER A 263 -20.80 4.41 -17.40
CA SER A 263 -21.23 4.13 -16.02
C SER A 263 -20.29 3.14 -15.32
N GLN A 264 -19.89 2.07 -15.99
CA GLN A 264 -18.92 1.10 -15.46
C GLN A 264 -17.56 1.74 -15.13
N LEU A 265 -17.06 2.62 -16.00
CA LEU A 265 -15.83 3.35 -15.73
C LEU A 265 -15.96 4.29 -14.52
N ILE A 266 -17.10 4.98 -14.37
CA ILE A 266 -17.36 5.87 -13.23
C ILE A 266 -17.42 5.07 -11.92
N VAL A 267 -18.12 3.93 -11.91
CA VAL A 267 -18.16 3.04 -10.74
C VAL A 267 -16.75 2.55 -10.39
N GLY A 268 -15.96 2.15 -11.39
CA GLY A 268 -14.56 1.77 -11.20
C GLY A 268 -13.72 2.91 -10.62
N LEU A 269 -13.90 4.14 -11.11
CA LEU A 269 -13.23 5.33 -10.60
C LEU A 269 -13.59 5.62 -9.15
N LEU A 270 -14.88 5.60 -8.80
CA LEU A 270 -15.35 5.86 -7.43
C LEU A 270 -14.82 4.79 -6.47
N PHE A 271 -14.86 3.52 -6.88
CA PHE A 271 -14.28 2.43 -6.10
C PHE A 271 -12.78 2.64 -5.89
N GLN A 272 -12.03 2.95 -6.95
CA GLN A 272 -10.60 3.23 -6.87
C GLN A 272 -10.30 4.43 -5.95
N LEU A 273 -11.07 5.51 -6.05
CA LEU A 273 -10.90 6.71 -5.22
C LEU A 273 -11.15 6.41 -3.74
N ILE A 274 -12.23 5.72 -3.41
CA ILE A 274 -12.55 5.33 -2.03
C ILE A 274 -11.46 4.42 -1.47
N TYR A 275 -11.10 3.37 -2.22
CA TYR A 275 -10.10 2.40 -1.80
C TYR A 275 -8.72 3.03 -1.57
N THR A 276 -8.26 3.84 -2.52
CA THR A 276 -6.97 4.54 -2.42
C THR A 276 -6.95 5.59 -1.32
N THR A 277 -8.08 6.28 -1.07
CA THR A 277 -8.20 7.25 0.03
C THR A 277 -8.14 6.56 1.39
N LEU A 278 -8.89 5.46 1.58
CA LEU A 278 -8.87 4.69 2.84
C LEU A 278 -7.50 4.08 3.11
N PHE A 279 -6.87 3.47 2.10
CA PHE A 279 -5.51 2.96 2.22
C PHE A 279 -4.51 4.08 2.53
N GLY A 280 -4.61 5.21 1.83
CA GLY A 280 -3.76 6.36 2.08
C GLY A 280 -3.92 6.90 3.51
N ALA A 281 -5.15 6.91 4.05
CA ALA A 281 -5.41 7.37 5.41
C ALA A 281 -4.76 6.44 6.44
N TYR A 282 -4.86 5.13 6.23
CA TYR A 282 -4.16 4.13 7.03
C TYR A 282 -2.63 4.29 6.93
N ALA A 283 -2.08 4.43 5.72
CA ALA A 283 -0.66 4.64 5.49
C ALA A 283 -0.13 5.93 6.17
N SER A 284 -0.94 7.00 6.13
CA SER A 284 -0.62 8.26 6.79
C SER A 284 -0.60 8.09 8.31
N HIS A 285 -1.60 7.42 8.87
CA HIS A 285 -1.64 7.07 10.29
C HIS A 285 -0.40 6.26 10.70
N LEU A 286 -0.03 5.23 9.92
CA LEU A 286 1.18 4.45 10.19
C LEU A 286 2.44 5.31 10.21
N LEU A 287 2.65 6.17 9.21
CA LEU A 287 3.83 7.04 9.18
C LEU A 287 3.84 7.98 10.38
N ILE A 288 2.71 8.62 10.67
CA ILE A 288 2.59 9.60 11.75
C ILE A 288 2.84 8.97 13.12
N ARG A 289 2.27 7.79 13.35
CA ARG A 289 2.39 7.07 14.63
C ARG A 289 3.75 6.44 14.84
N THR A 290 4.36 5.90 13.79
CA THR A 290 5.61 5.12 13.92
C THR A 290 6.86 5.90 13.52
N GLY A 291 6.72 6.99 12.75
CA GLY A 291 7.84 7.69 12.14
C GLY A 291 8.64 6.82 11.16
N SER A 292 8.06 5.72 10.62
CA SER A 292 8.77 4.73 9.81
C SER A 292 8.20 4.63 8.41
N LEU A 293 8.92 5.18 7.43
CA LEU A 293 8.57 5.02 6.02
C LEU A 293 8.71 3.57 5.55
N LEU A 294 9.68 2.83 6.10
CA LEU A 294 9.84 1.41 5.82
C LEU A 294 8.60 0.61 6.22
N ALA A 295 7.99 0.91 7.39
CA ALA A 295 6.77 0.24 7.83
C ALA A 295 5.64 0.45 6.81
N VAL A 296 5.44 1.69 6.35
CA VAL A 296 4.39 2.02 5.38
C VAL A 296 4.65 1.38 4.02
N ILE A 297 5.89 1.41 3.53
CA ILE A 297 6.28 0.74 2.29
C ILE A 297 5.97 -0.76 2.39
N LEU A 298 6.41 -1.46 3.43
CA LEU A 298 6.18 -2.91 3.54
C LEU A 298 4.69 -3.25 3.67
N VAL A 299 3.92 -2.42 4.37
CA VAL A 299 2.46 -2.56 4.41
C VAL A 299 1.85 -2.39 3.02
N HIS A 300 2.29 -1.39 2.24
CA HIS A 300 1.82 -1.20 0.86
C HIS A 300 2.19 -2.41 -0.02
N ILE A 301 3.44 -2.88 0.03
CA ILE A 301 3.88 -4.09 -0.70
C ILE A 301 3.01 -5.29 -0.34
N PHE A 302 2.75 -5.49 0.95
CA PHE A 302 1.90 -6.57 1.45
C PHE A 302 0.46 -6.45 0.93
N CYS A 303 -0.15 -5.27 1.00
CA CYS A 303 -1.50 -5.04 0.46
C CYS A 303 -1.56 -5.25 -1.06
N ASN A 304 -0.55 -4.80 -1.81
CA ASN A 304 -0.47 -5.02 -3.26
C ASN A 304 -0.29 -6.50 -3.62
N TYR A 305 0.45 -7.25 -2.80
CA TYR A 305 0.59 -8.69 -2.95
C TYR A 305 -0.73 -9.43 -2.68
N MET A 306 -1.42 -9.07 -1.59
CA MET A 306 -2.68 -9.70 -1.21
C MET A 306 -3.86 -9.32 -2.13
N GLY A 307 -3.85 -8.11 -2.68
CA GLY A 307 -4.87 -7.61 -3.60
C GLY A 307 -6.22 -7.34 -2.92
N LEU A 308 -7.29 -7.39 -3.72
CA LEU A 308 -8.67 -7.27 -3.23
C LEU A 308 -9.20 -8.64 -2.79
N PRO A 309 -10.14 -8.67 -1.83
CA PRO A 309 -10.73 -9.92 -1.38
C PRO A 309 -11.47 -10.64 -2.52
N ASP A 310 -11.18 -11.93 -2.69
CA ASP A 310 -11.93 -12.79 -3.62
C ASP A 310 -13.32 -13.10 -3.03
N VAL A 311 -14.36 -12.65 -3.72
CA VAL A 311 -15.78 -12.85 -3.35
C VAL A 311 -16.46 -13.95 -4.17
N SER A 312 -15.72 -14.71 -4.97
CA SER A 312 -16.24 -15.80 -5.81
C SER A 312 -16.97 -16.87 -5.01
N PHE A 313 -16.59 -17.07 -3.74
CA PHE A 313 -17.26 -17.99 -2.81
C PHE A 313 -18.74 -17.65 -2.55
N ALA A 314 -19.16 -16.41 -2.82
CA ALA A 314 -20.55 -16.00 -2.66
C ALA A 314 -21.46 -16.56 -3.78
N SER A 315 -20.89 -16.95 -4.92
CA SER A 315 -21.64 -17.55 -6.03
C SER A 315 -22.01 -19.01 -5.73
N PRO A 316 -23.26 -19.44 -5.96
CA PRO A 316 -23.67 -20.85 -5.87
C PRO A 316 -22.86 -21.80 -6.76
N THR A 317 -22.21 -21.29 -7.81
CA THR A 317 -21.36 -22.07 -8.72
C THR A 317 -19.97 -22.35 -8.16
N SER A 318 -19.57 -21.72 -7.05
CA SER A 318 -18.27 -21.93 -6.43
C SER A 318 -18.24 -23.22 -5.61
N GLY A 319 -17.16 -24.00 -5.71
CA GLY A 319 -16.95 -25.16 -4.85
C GLY A 319 -16.88 -24.81 -3.36
N LEU A 320 -16.52 -23.55 -3.05
CA LEU A 320 -16.43 -23.04 -1.68
C LEU A 320 -17.76 -22.47 -1.16
N TYR A 321 -18.84 -22.50 -1.96
CA TYR A 321 -20.12 -21.91 -1.60
C TYR A 321 -20.62 -22.42 -0.25
N CYS A 322 -20.45 -23.70 0.07
CA CYS A 322 -20.86 -24.29 1.36
C CYS A 322 -20.22 -23.62 2.59
N TYR A 323 -19.06 -22.95 2.44
CA TYR A 323 -18.37 -22.23 3.51
C TYR A 323 -18.62 -20.72 3.51
N ARG A 324 -19.53 -20.20 2.67
CA ARG A 324 -19.73 -18.75 2.48
C ARG A 324 -19.98 -17.95 3.76
N TRP A 325 -20.73 -18.50 4.71
CA TRP A 325 -21.01 -17.81 5.97
C TRP A 325 -19.78 -17.74 6.88
N LEU A 326 -18.99 -18.81 6.92
CA LEU A 326 -17.70 -18.80 7.63
C LEU A 326 -16.76 -17.77 7.01
N LEU A 327 -16.71 -17.70 5.68
CA LEU A 327 -15.90 -16.72 4.96
C LEU A 327 -16.36 -15.29 5.22
N TRP A 328 -17.66 -15.01 5.13
CA TRP A 328 -18.20 -13.70 5.50
C TRP A 328 -17.86 -13.31 6.94
N CYS A 329 -18.06 -14.22 7.89
CA CYS A 329 -17.68 -13.99 9.28
C CYS A 329 -16.18 -13.69 9.41
N ALA A 330 -15.31 -14.43 8.74
CA ALA A 330 -13.86 -14.21 8.78
C ALA A 330 -13.46 -12.84 8.20
N TYR A 331 -14.09 -12.39 7.11
CA TYR A 331 -13.89 -11.04 6.58
C TYR A 331 -14.33 -9.96 7.55
N PHE A 332 -15.54 -10.07 8.13
CA PHE A 332 -16.04 -9.07 9.09
C PHE A 332 -15.23 -9.05 10.40
N ILE A 333 -14.80 -10.21 10.89
CA ILE A 333 -13.91 -10.31 12.06
C ILE A 333 -12.57 -9.64 11.74
N GLY A 334 -11.99 -9.88 10.56
CA GLY A 334 -10.74 -9.24 10.13
C GLY A 334 -10.86 -7.72 10.13
N ILE A 335 -11.95 -7.18 9.59
CA ILE A 335 -12.24 -5.73 9.60
C ILE A 335 -12.41 -5.21 11.03
N ALA A 336 -13.19 -5.89 11.88
CA ALA A 336 -13.43 -5.46 13.25
C ALA A 336 -12.14 -5.45 14.09
N LEU A 337 -11.29 -6.46 13.93
CA LEU A 337 -10.00 -6.54 14.61
C LEU A 337 -9.02 -5.48 14.09
N PHE A 338 -9.01 -5.20 12.79
CA PHE A 338 -8.23 -4.12 12.19
C PHE A 338 -8.66 -2.75 12.77
N ILE A 339 -9.96 -2.47 12.83
CA ILE A 339 -10.46 -1.21 13.41
C ILE A 339 -10.08 -1.09 14.89
N LYS A 340 -10.22 -2.18 15.66
CA LYS A 340 -9.82 -2.20 17.08
C LYS A 340 -8.31 -1.98 17.26
N GLY A 341 -7.50 -2.40 16.30
CA GLY A 341 -6.04 -2.30 16.35
C GLY A 341 -5.51 -0.86 16.40
N PHE A 342 -6.22 0.10 15.80
CA PHE A 342 -5.84 1.52 15.85
C PHE A 342 -5.73 2.09 17.26
N GLY A 343 -6.56 1.61 18.21
CA GLY A 343 -6.54 2.04 19.61
C GLY A 343 -5.60 1.25 20.50
N SER A 344 -4.81 0.31 19.95
CA SER A 344 -3.95 -0.57 20.74
C SER A 344 -2.54 0.01 20.91
N SER A 345 -2.19 0.33 22.16
CA SER A 345 -0.82 0.71 22.56
C SER A 345 0.22 -0.39 22.32
N TRP A 346 -0.22 -1.64 22.16
CA TRP A 346 0.66 -2.75 21.79
C TRP A 346 1.09 -2.67 20.32
N LEU A 347 0.19 -2.25 19.43
CA LEU A 347 0.45 -2.15 17.99
C LEU A 347 1.15 -0.85 17.61
N PHE A 348 0.73 0.27 18.20
CA PHE A 348 1.23 1.59 17.88
C PHE A 348 1.71 2.30 19.15
N PRO A 349 2.77 3.13 19.07
CA PRO A 349 3.14 4.02 20.18
C PRO A 349 1.96 4.87 20.60
N ASP A 350 1.81 5.23 21.87
CA ASP A 350 0.68 6.04 22.36
C ASP A 350 0.71 7.48 21.85
N GLU A 351 1.90 8.05 21.66
CA GLU A 351 2.11 9.38 21.10
C GLU A 351 2.59 9.33 19.65
N SER A 352 2.25 10.35 18.87
CA SER A 352 2.63 10.39 17.45
C SER A 352 4.11 10.74 17.33
N VAL A 353 4.89 9.82 16.76
CA VAL A 353 6.35 9.94 16.66
C VAL A 353 6.77 10.94 15.59
N LEU A 354 6.05 11.06 14.47
CA LEU A 354 6.50 11.95 13.40
C LEU A 354 6.46 13.45 13.79
N PRO A 355 5.39 13.98 14.42
CA PRO A 355 5.38 15.37 14.88
C PRO A 355 6.56 15.71 15.79
N SER A 356 6.89 14.86 16.76
CA SER A 356 8.03 15.10 17.66
C SER A 356 9.38 15.06 16.93
N LEU A 357 9.53 14.22 15.90
CA LEU A 357 10.71 14.24 15.03
C LEU A 357 10.83 15.54 14.23
N LEU A 358 9.72 16.17 13.85
CA LEU A 358 9.69 17.44 13.12
C LEU A 358 9.95 18.64 14.03
N GLU A 359 9.53 18.57 15.30
CA GLU A 359 9.76 19.59 16.33
C GLU A 359 11.14 19.46 17.01
N GLY A 360 11.90 18.40 16.71
CA GLY A 360 13.22 18.18 17.30
C GLY A 360 13.20 17.62 18.72
N VAL A 361 12.04 17.17 19.21
CA VAL A 361 11.89 16.56 20.54
C VAL A 361 12.12 15.06 20.42
N THR A 362 13.19 14.56 21.03
CA THR A 362 13.44 13.12 21.12
C THR A 362 12.47 12.51 22.14
N ILE A 363 11.45 11.77 21.70
CA ILE A 363 10.62 10.97 22.61
C ILE A 363 11.51 9.85 23.15
N LEU A 364 11.88 9.93 24.43
CA LEU A 364 12.50 8.83 25.16
C LEU A 364 11.44 7.74 25.32
N SER A 365 11.56 6.66 24.53
CA SER A 365 10.79 5.44 24.69
C SER A 365 11.32 4.59 25.84
#